data_AF-A0A2V6JDK2-F1
#
_entry.id   AF-A0A2V6JDK2-F1
#
_cell.length_a   1.000
_cell.length_b   1.000
_cell.length_c   1.000
_cell.angle_alpha   90.00
_cell.angle_beta   90.00
_cell.angle_gamma   90.00
#
_symmetry.space_group_name_H-M   'P 1'
#
loop_
_entity.id
_entity.type
_entity.pdbx_description
1 polymer ?
#
loop_
_entity_poly.entity_id
_entity_poly.type
_entity_poly.pdbx_seq_one_letter_code
_entity_poly.pdbx_strand_id
1 'polypeptide(L)'
;RELAMSYFNIYFNLRGERTLRRYSRPVNLARFDHLNWMTTEKPIWFIAEYLCDIPHISLLTPAMEKNLTRVDRRTMSGEMVGHRTR
;
A
#
# COMPACT_ATOMS: atom_id res chain seq x y z
N ARG A 1 9.21 8.40 -3.95
CA ARG A 1 9.79 7.68 -2.79
C ARG A 1 9.36 8.32 -1.48
N GLU A 2 9.56 9.63 -1.29
CA GLU A 2 9.23 10.33 -0.04
C GLU A 2 7.75 10.20 0.35
N LEU A 3 6.83 10.31 -0.62
CA LEU A 3 5.41 10.05 -0.37
C LEU A 3 5.16 8.62 0.15
N ALA A 4 5.77 7.60 -0.43
CA ALA A 4 5.62 6.23 0.09
C ALA A 4 6.21 6.11 1.51
N MET A 5 7.35 6.78 1.77
CA MET A 5 7.96 6.81 3.10
C MET A 5 7.08 7.49 4.15
N SER A 6 6.29 8.51 3.82
CA SER A 6 5.44 9.19 4.80
C SER A 6 4.33 8.27 5.37
N TYR A 7 3.90 7.27 4.60
CA TYR A 7 2.93 6.27 5.04
C TYR A 7 3.56 5.07 5.75
N PHE A 8 4.89 4.91 5.69
CA PHE A 8 5.58 3.71 6.16
C PHE A 8 5.29 3.36 7.64
N ASN A 9 5.18 4.38 8.50
CA ASN A 9 4.98 4.16 9.94
C ASN A 9 3.59 3.66 10.30
N ILE A 10 2.56 4.05 9.55
CA ILE A 10 1.15 3.72 9.81
C ILE A 10 0.64 2.56 8.94
N TYR A 11 1.42 2.13 7.94
CA TYR A 11 1.07 1.01 7.07
C TYR A 11 1.54 -0.32 7.66
N PHE A 12 0.69 -0.94 8.48
CA PHE A 12 0.97 -2.20 9.14
C PHE A 12 -0.24 -3.17 9.08
N ASN A 13 0.01 -4.45 9.29
CA ASN A 13 -1.04 -5.46 9.38
C ASN A 13 -1.56 -5.65 10.82
N LEU A 14 -2.62 -6.44 11.02
CA LEU A 14 -3.21 -6.68 12.35
C LEU A 14 -2.26 -7.32 13.39
N ARG A 15 -1.09 -7.81 12.97
CA ARG A 15 -0.02 -8.30 13.86
C ARG A 15 0.97 -7.21 14.27
N GLY A 16 0.77 -5.97 13.82
CA GLY A 16 1.67 -4.84 14.04
C GLY A 16 2.94 -4.87 13.18
N GLU A 17 2.97 -5.68 12.11
CA GLU A 17 4.12 -5.75 11.21
C GLU A 17 3.96 -4.67 10.14
N ARG A 18 4.94 -3.78 9.99
CA ARG A 18 4.96 -2.80 8.88
C ARG A 18 5.07 -3.56 7.58
N THR A 19 4.09 -3.45 6.68
CA THR A 19 4.03 -4.27 5.45
C THR A 19 4.34 -3.49 4.17
N LEU A 20 4.50 -2.16 4.24
CA LEU A 20 4.90 -1.36 3.08
C LEU A 20 6.37 -1.64 2.75
N ARG A 21 6.61 -2.39 1.67
CA ARG A 21 7.95 -2.85 1.27
C ARG A 21 8.43 -2.25 -0.04
N ARG A 22 7.49 -1.97 -0.95
CA ARG A 22 7.80 -1.51 -2.30
C ARG A 22 6.74 -0.52 -2.77
N TYR A 23 7.08 0.27 -3.77
CA TYR A 23 6.16 1.22 -4.41
C TYR A 23 6.46 1.27 -5.91
N SER A 24 5.46 1.55 -6.74
CA SER A 24 5.64 1.75 -8.17
C SER A 24 5.87 3.23 -8.49
N ARG A 25 6.25 3.53 -9.73
CA ARG A 25 6.16 4.90 -10.24
C ARG A 25 4.68 5.26 -10.43
N PRO A 26 4.29 6.54 -10.28
CA PRO A 26 2.94 6.98 -10.56
C PRO A 26 2.49 6.53 -11.96
N VAL A 27 1.30 5.95 -12.04
CA VAL A 27 0.68 5.54 -13.30
C VAL A 27 -0.36 6.58 -13.68
N ASN A 28 -0.28 7.10 -14.90
CA ASN A 28 -1.36 7.89 -15.46
C ASN A 28 -2.52 6.96 -15.86
N LEU A 29 -3.63 7.02 -15.11
CA LEU A 29 -4.81 6.19 -15.37
C LEU A 29 -5.56 6.58 -16.65
N ALA A 30 -5.28 7.73 -17.26
CA ALA A 30 -5.89 8.15 -18.53
C ALA A 30 -5.66 7.12 -19.66
N ARG A 31 -4.62 6.30 -19.54
CA ARG A 31 -4.36 5.20 -20.48
C ARG A 31 -5.49 4.16 -20.54
N PHE A 32 -6.33 4.08 -19.51
CA PHE A 32 -7.48 3.18 -19.43
C PHE A 32 -8.80 3.85 -19.82
N ASP A 33 -8.79 5.13 -20.21
CA ASP A 33 -10.03 5.89 -20.47
C ASP A 33 -10.85 5.28 -21.61
N HIS A 34 -10.21 4.62 -22.58
CA HIS A 34 -10.88 3.87 -23.65
C HIS A 34 -11.77 2.72 -23.14
N LEU A 35 -11.62 2.31 -21.87
CA LEU A 35 -12.44 1.31 -21.20
C LEU A 35 -13.54 1.93 -20.33
N ASN A 36 -13.67 3.27 -20.31
CA ASN A 36 -14.64 4.01 -19.48
C ASN A 36 -14.59 3.65 -17.99
N TRP A 37 -13.37 3.43 -17.47
CA TRP A 37 -13.14 2.85 -16.14
C TRP A 37 -13.72 3.66 -14.97
N MET A 38 -13.87 4.99 -15.12
CA MET A 38 -14.37 5.87 -14.05
C MET A 38 -15.87 5.75 -13.82
N THR A 39 -16.64 5.37 -14.84
CA THR A 39 -18.11 5.43 -14.83
C THR A 39 -18.76 4.08 -15.08
N THR A 40 -17.98 3.07 -15.45
CA THR A 40 -18.51 1.75 -15.72
C THR A 40 -18.96 1.05 -14.43
N GLU A 41 -20.10 0.38 -14.49
CA GLU A 41 -20.56 -0.55 -13.45
C GLU A 41 -19.86 -1.91 -13.52
N LYS A 42 -19.07 -2.15 -14.58
CA LYS A 42 -18.34 -3.40 -14.78
C LYS A 42 -17.11 -3.48 -13.87
N PRO A 43 -16.65 -4.69 -13.52
CA PRO A 43 -15.42 -4.84 -12.75
C PRO A 43 -14.20 -4.26 -13.49
N ILE A 44 -13.40 -3.45 -12.78
CA ILE A 44 -12.19 -2.78 -13.31
C ILE A 44 -10.90 -3.53 -12.96
N TRP A 45 -10.95 -4.86 -12.83
CA TRP A 45 -9.83 -5.69 -12.38
C TRP A 45 -8.54 -5.46 -13.16
N PHE A 46 -8.64 -5.16 -14.47
CA PHE A 46 -7.50 -4.85 -15.32
C PHE A 46 -6.63 -3.68 -14.80
N ILE A 47 -7.19 -2.71 -14.07
CA ILE A 47 -6.40 -1.64 -13.44
C ILE A 47 -5.64 -2.19 -12.24
N ALA A 48 -6.31 -2.94 -11.37
CA ALA A 48 -5.69 -3.51 -10.18
C ALA A 48 -4.57 -4.50 -10.56
N GLU A 49 -4.83 -5.38 -11.52
CA GLU A 49 -3.86 -6.31 -12.09
C GLU A 49 -2.66 -5.56 -12.67
N TYR A 50 -2.91 -4.53 -13.49
CA TYR A 50 -1.84 -3.69 -14.03
C TYR A 50 -0.99 -3.04 -12.94
N LEU A 51 -1.63 -2.47 -11.91
CA LEU A 51 -0.93 -1.81 -10.80
C LEU A 51 -0.13 -2.80 -9.95
N CYS A 52 -0.53 -4.06 -9.86
CA CYS A 52 0.21 -5.12 -9.18
C CYS A 52 1.43 -5.59 -10.00
N ASP A 53 1.30 -5.66 -11.32
CA ASP A 53 2.31 -6.26 -12.20
C ASP A 53 3.45 -5.30 -12.60
N ILE A 54 3.20 -3.99 -12.61
CA ILE A 54 4.23 -3.02 -12.97
C ILE A 54 5.47 -3.12 -12.07
N PRO A 55 6.66 -2.69 -12.56
CA PRO A 55 7.86 -2.68 -11.75
C PRO A 55 7.68 -1.88 -10.44
N HIS A 56 7.97 -2.57 -9.34
CA HIS A 56 7.99 -1.97 -8.01
C HIS A 56 9.44 -1.77 -7.54
N ILE A 57 9.69 -0.62 -6.94
CA ILE A 57 10.98 -0.22 -6.39
C ILE A 57 10.95 -0.52 -4.89
N SER A 58 12.00 -1.17 -4.38
CA SER A 58 12.15 -1.42 -2.94
C SER A 58 12.20 -0.10 -2.16
N LEU A 59 11.37 0.00 -1.14
CA LEU A 59 11.33 1.17 -0.25
C LEU A 59 12.48 1.13 0.76
N LEU A 60 12.82 -0.09 1.19
CA LEU A 60 13.84 -0.42 2.17
C LEU A 60 14.92 -1.31 1.56
N THR A 61 16.09 -1.36 2.19
CA THR A 61 17.11 -2.36 1.87
C THR A 61 16.77 -3.70 2.54
N PRO A 62 17.27 -4.85 2.03
CA PRO A 62 17.06 -6.15 2.68
C PRO A 62 17.52 -6.18 4.15
N ALA A 63 18.61 -5.48 4.46
CA ALA A 63 19.12 -5.36 5.82
C ALA A 63 18.15 -4.56 6.73
N MET A 64 17.53 -3.50 6.22
CA MET A 64 16.52 -2.75 6.97
C MET A 64 15.27 -3.61 7.20
N GLU A 65 14.80 -4.34 6.19
CA GLU A 65 13.61 -5.20 6.30
C GLU A 65 13.78 -6.27 7.39
N LYS A 66 14.97 -6.88 7.48
CA LYS A 66 15.27 -7.90 8.50
C LYS A 66 15.24 -7.35 9.93
N ASN A 67 15.51 -6.06 10.10
CA ASN A 67 15.63 -5.41 11.42
C ASN A 67 14.37 -4.64 11.82
N LEU A 68 13.26 -4.78 11.08
CA LEU A 68 12.02 -4.10 11.42
C LEU A 68 11.42 -4.65 12.72
N THR A 69 11.16 -3.73 13.64
CA THR A 69 10.39 -4.02 14.85
C THR A 69 8.90 -3.92 14.55
N ARG A 70 8.09 -4.54 15.42
CA ARG A 70 6.64 -4.32 15.42
C ARG A 70 6.33 -2.87 15.77
N VAL A 71 5.17 -2.41 15.32
CA VAL A 71 4.62 -1.11 15.72
C VAL A 71 4.33 -1.15 17.22
N ASP A 72 4.60 -0.04 17.91
CA ASP A 72 4.36 0.04 19.34
C ASP A 72 2.85 0.08 19.65
N ARG A 73 2.50 -0.24 20.91
CA ARG A 73 1.11 -0.34 21.33
C ARG A 73 0.34 0.98 21.17
N ARG A 74 0.97 2.13 21.38
CA ARG A 74 0.29 3.43 21.34
C ARG A 74 -0.10 3.78 19.91
N THR A 75 0.82 3.63 18.95
CA THR A 75 0.50 3.81 17.54
C THR A 75 -0.55 2.80 17.08
N MET A 76 -0.40 1.53 17.45
CA MET A 76 -1.38 0.48 17.13
C MET A 76 -2.79 0.83 17.65
N SER A 77 -2.91 1.28 18.90
CA SER A 77 -4.20 1.72 19.47
C SER A 77 -4.78 2.95 18.79
N GLY A 78 -3.95 3.91 18.38
CA GLY A 78 -4.40 5.14 17.70
C GLY A 78 -4.91 4.88 16.28
N GLU A 79 -4.20 4.07 15.51
CA GLU A 79 -4.59 3.74 14.13
C GLU A 79 -5.73 2.71 14.06
N MET A 80 -5.97 1.94 15.13
CA MET A 80 -7.08 0.99 15.22
C MET A 80 -8.35 1.54 15.90
N VAL A 81 -8.44 2.86 16.14
CA VAL A 81 -9.66 3.43 16.70
C VAL A 81 -10.85 3.13 15.77
N GLY A 82 -11.88 2.48 16.32
CA GLY A 82 -13.06 2.08 15.55
C GLY A 82 -12.91 0.76 14.77
N HIS A 83 -11.76 0.09 14.82
CA HIS A 83 -11.58 -1.23 14.25
C HIS A 83 -12.43 -2.26 15.02
N ARG A 84 -13.41 -2.88 14.35
CA ARG A 84 -14.30 -3.88 14.93
C ARG A 84 -13.76 -5.28 14.62
N THR A 85 -13.13 -5.93 15.60
CA THR A 85 -12.97 -7.39 15.60
C THR A 85 -14.32 -8.00 15.98
N ARG A 86 -15.09 -8.43 14.98
CA ARG A 86 -16.18 -9.37 15.21
C ARG A 86 -15.61 -10.76 15.46
#